data_AF-A0A314KUX1-F1
#
_entry.id   AF-A0A314KUX1-F1
#
_cell.length_a   1.000
_cell.length_b   1.000
_cell.length_c   1.000
_cell.angle_alpha   90.00
_cell.angle_beta   90.00
_cell.angle_gamma   90.00
#
_symmetry.space_group_name_H-M   'P 1'
#
loop_
_entity.id
_entity.type
_entity.pdbx_description
1 polymer ?
#
loop_
_entity_poly.entity_id
_entity_poly.type
_entity_poly.pdbx_seq_one_letter_code
_entity_poly.pdbx_strand_id
1 'polypeptide(L)'
;MEEAKHKIPQKKKPEENIERQREKEMSDVEGQGSSGYTLQPSRLANEDILFCVDVDSESLVDMKVSVAGGRPYSRLDSIKQAILLFINAKLTINPDHRFAFAGLGKSAFWVRKEFTSDIDSAISACRGISAVDSPCGHVDLTQLFRVAAHEAKKSRAQNRTLRVILLYCRSSIPPQHQWPATQKLFTLDVVYLHDKPGPDNCPQKVYDALVEALEHVSEYEGYIFESGQGLTRVLFRHICTLLCHPQQRCVQDDLDIPKSLTKKSVTVDLAPADENAAVSNQ
;
A
#
# COMPACT_ATOMS: atom_id res chain seq x y z
N MET A 1 77.16 16.29 45.20
CA MET A 1 77.91 17.16 44.27
C MET A 1 78.68 16.23 43.36
N GLU A 2 78.10 15.81 42.24
CA GLU A 2 78.81 15.16 41.12
C GLU A 2 77.92 15.23 39.87
N GLU A 3 78.50 15.70 38.76
CA GLU A 3 77.81 16.19 37.56
C GLU A 3 77.36 15.05 36.61
N ALA A 4 76.13 15.14 36.10
CA ALA A 4 75.61 14.28 35.04
C ALA A 4 75.87 14.89 33.65
N LYS A 5 76.66 14.20 32.83
CA LYS A 5 76.91 14.54 31.40
C LYS A 5 75.66 14.30 30.56
N HIS A 6 75.13 15.34 29.93
CA HIS A 6 74.13 15.25 28.86
C HIS A 6 74.76 14.76 27.55
N LYS A 7 74.19 13.70 26.95
CA LYS A 7 74.41 13.28 25.56
C LYS A 7 73.21 13.69 24.71
N ILE A 8 73.46 14.43 23.63
CA ILE A 8 72.48 14.85 22.62
C ILE A 8 72.19 13.65 21.68
N PRO A 9 70.93 13.30 21.37
CA PRO A 9 70.62 12.35 20.30
C PRO A 9 70.60 13.07 18.94
N GLN A 10 71.27 12.49 17.95
CA GLN A 10 71.25 12.95 16.56
C GLN A 10 69.85 12.80 15.96
N LYS A 11 69.32 13.89 15.38
CA LYS A 11 68.11 13.91 14.55
C LYS A 11 68.37 13.12 13.26
N LYS A 12 67.62 12.02 13.04
CA LYS A 12 67.52 11.36 11.73
C LYS A 12 66.82 12.30 10.72
N LYS A 13 67.32 12.30 9.47
CA LYS A 13 66.88 13.18 8.38
C LYS A 13 65.44 12.89 7.93
N PRO A 14 64.70 13.87 7.38
CA PRO A 14 63.25 13.78 7.14
C PRO A 14 62.84 12.99 5.89
N GLU A 15 63.77 12.58 5.03
CA GLU A 15 63.46 12.09 3.68
C GLU A 15 63.07 10.59 3.63
N GLU A 16 63.63 9.73 4.51
CA GLU A 16 63.27 8.30 4.58
C GLU A 16 61.83 8.05 5.08
N ASN A 17 61.20 9.05 5.70
CA ASN A 17 59.87 8.90 6.30
C ASN A 17 58.74 9.17 5.29
N ILE A 18 59.05 9.86 4.18
CA ILE A 18 58.07 10.21 3.13
C ILE A 18 57.91 9.05 2.14
N GLU A 19 59.00 8.33 1.84
CA GLU A 19 58.98 7.19 0.92
C GLU A 19 58.24 5.99 1.53
N ARG A 20 58.43 5.73 2.84
CA ARG A 20 57.68 4.70 3.59
C ARG A 20 56.20 5.03 3.79
N GLN A 21 55.82 6.32 3.77
CA GLN A 21 54.42 6.72 3.81
C GLN A 21 53.73 6.51 2.45
N ARG A 22 54.43 6.76 1.34
CA ARG A 22 53.90 6.53 -0.02
C ARG A 22 53.78 5.05 -0.38
N GLU A 23 54.72 4.20 0.06
CA GLU A 23 54.61 2.75 -0.14
C GLU A 23 53.45 2.14 0.68
N LYS A 24 53.15 2.70 1.86
CA LYS A 24 51.98 2.31 2.67
C LYS A 24 50.66 2.77 2.05
N GLU A 25 50.62 3.98 1.49
CA GLU A 25 49.43 4.49 0.79
C GLU A 25 49.16 3.76 -0.54
N MET A 26 50.18 3.20 -1.20
CA MET A 26 49.99 2.36 -2.41
C MET A 26 49.61 0.91 -2.08
N SER A 27 50.03 0.34 -0.95
CA SER A 27 49.63 -1.02 -0.55
C SER A 27 48.21 -1.11 0.00
N ASP A 28 47.62 0.00 0.47
CA ASP A 28 46.24 0.03 0.99
C ASP A 28 45.17 0.22 -0.11
N VAL A 29 45.58 0.38 -1.38
CA VAL A 29 44.68 0.58 -2.53
C VAL A 29 44.43 -0.69 -3.36
N GLU A 30 45.28 -1.73 -3.23
CA GLU A 30 45.13 -3.01 -3.97
C GLU A 30 44.34 -4.09 -3.20
N GLY A 31 43.43 -3.67 -2.32
CA GLY A 31 42.58 -4.57 -1.53
C GLY A 31 41.10 -4.20 -1.49
N GLN A 32 40.65 -3.15 -2.19
CA GLN A 32 39.21 -2.88 -2.35
C GLN A 32 38.65 -3.74 -3.48
N GLY A 33 38.58 -5.05 -3.20
CA GLY A 33 37.66 -5.93 -3.91
C GLY A 33 36.28 -5.28 -3.86
N SER A 34 35.67 -5.13 -5.04
CA SER A 34 34.27 -4.78 -5.27
C SER A 34 33.46 -4.94 -3.98
N SER A 35 33.17 -3.83 -3.29
CA SER A 35 32.21 -3.81 -2.19
C SER A 35 30.86 -4.15 -2.82
N GLY A 36 30.63 -5.44 -3.00
CA GLY A 36 29.41 -5.97 -3.58
C GLY A 36 28.29 -5.48 -2.68
N TYR A 37 27.41 -4.67 -3.23
CA TYR A 37 26.22 -4.21 -2.54
C TYR A 37 25.50 -5.44 -1.97
N THR A 38 25.59 -5.62 -0.66
CA THR A 38 24.99 -6.76 0.03
C THR A 38 23.81 -6.23 0.82
N LEU A 39 22.61 -6.47 0.30
CA LEU A 39 21.38 -6.21 1.04
C LEU A 39 21.34 -7.14 2.25
N GLN A 40 21.22 -6.56 3.44
CA GLN A 40 20.96 -7.34 4.63
C GLN A 40 19.61 -8.06 4.45
N PRO A 41 19.53 -9.40 4.63
CA PRO A 41 18.28 -10.11 4.54
C PRO A 41 17.31 -9.61 5.62
N SER A 42 16.35 -8.76 5.26
CA SER A 42 15.24 -8.39 6.14
C SER A 42 14.10 -9.37 5.94
N ARG A 43 13.76 -10.15 6.98
CA ARG A 43 12.52 -10.92 6.96
C ARG A 43 11.37 -9.97 7.20
N LEU A 44 10.39 -9.99 6.30
CA LEU A 44 9.13 -9.29 6.51
C LEU A 44 8.37 -9.98 7.63
N ALA A 45 7.67 -9.19 8.43
CA ALA A 45 6.76 -9.74 9.41
C ALA A 45 5.60 -10.46 8.70
N ASN A 46 5.05 -11.50 9.32
CA ASN A 46 3.80 -12.07 8.83
C ASN A 46 2.65 -11.09 9.14
N GLU A 47 1.75 -10.86 8.19
CA GLU A 47 0.59 -9.97 8.37
C GLU A 47 -0.61 -10.69 9.02
N ASP A 48 -1.23 -10.03 9.98
CA ASP A 48 -2.65 -10.19 10.31
C ASP A 48 -3.44 -9.11 9.57
N ILE A 49 -4.41 -9.52 8.75
CA ILE A 49 -5.14 -8.62 7.86
C ILE A 49 -6.63 -8.61 8.25
N LEU A 50 -7.12 -7.45 8.68
CA LEU A 50 -8.53 -7.22 8.99
C LEU A 50 -9.21 -6.57 7.78
N PHE A 51 -10.13 -7.29 7.15
CA PHE A 51 -11.05 -6.69 6.18
C PHE A 51 -12.21 -6.03 6.91
N CYS A 52 -12.45 -4.76 6.63
CA CYS A 52 -13.62 -4.03 7.12
C CYS A 52 -14.45 -3.58 5.91
N VAL A 53 -15.69 -4.09 5.79
CA VAL A 53 -16.55 -3.84 4.63
C VAL A 53 -17.73 -2.96 5.03
N ASP A 54 -17.89 -1.82 4.38
CA ASP A 54 -19.08 -0.98 4.50
C ASP A 54 -20.31 -1.73 4.00
N VAL A 55 -21.30 -1.87 4.88
CA VAL A 55 -22.53 -2.63 4.62
C VAL A 55 -23.72 -1.73 4.31
N ASP A 56 -23.49 -0.45 4.02
CA ASP A 56 -24.56 0.46 3.62
C ASP A 56 -25.31 -0.02 2.36
N SER A 57 -26.54 0.45 2.19
CA SER A 57 -27.32 0.30 0.96
C SER A 57 -26.56 0.70 -0.33
N GLU A 58 -25.64 1.67 -0.28
CA GLU A 58 -24.79 2.02 -1.44
C GLU A 58 -23.86 0.87 -1.86
N SER A 59 -23.61 -0.12 -1.00
CA SER A 59 -22.87 -1.34 -1.38
C SER A 59 -23.70 -2.28 -2.26
N LEU A 60 -25.03 -2.10 -2.34
CA LEU A 60 -25.91 -2.88 -3.21
C LEU A 60 -25.98 -2.35 -4.64
N VAL A 61 -25.40 -1.17 -4.92
CA VAL A 61 -25.39 -0.59 -6.27
C VAL A 61 -24.64 -1.50 -7.24
N ASP A 62 -25.23 -1.69 -8.42
CA ASP A 62 -24.67 -2.54 -9.47
C ASP A 62 -23.36 -1.97 -10.03
N MET A 63 -22.38 -2.86 -10.17
CA MET A 63 -21.14 -2.60 -10.90
C MET A 63 -21.29 -2.99 -12.37
N LYS A 64 -20.67 -2.19 -13.23
CA LYS A 64 -20.56 -2.43 -14.66
C LYS A 64 -19.56 -3.56 -14.92
N VAL A 65 -20.05 -4.61 -15.57
CA VAL A 65 -19.24 -5.73 -16.06
C VAL A 65 -18.76 -5.43 -17.47
N SER A 66 -17.49 -5.72 -17.77
CA SER A 66 -16.89 -5.45 -19.09
C SER A 66 -17.34 -6.45 -20.18
N VAL A 67 -18.12 -7.47 -19.83
CA VAL A 67 -18.55 -8.55 -20.72
C VAL A 67 -20.05 -8.43 -20.94
N ALA A 68 -20.46 -8.36 -22.21
CA ALA A 68 -21.87 -8.22 -22.59
C ALA A 68 -22.69 -9.44 -22.17
N GLY A 69 -23.83 -9.22 -21.50
CA GLY A 69 -24.87 -10.24 -21.26
C GLY A 69 -24.90 -10.91 -19.89
N GLY A 70 -23.99 -10.57 -18.96
CA GLY A 70 -24.05 -11.06 -17.57
C GLY A 70 -24.99 -10.24 -16.68
N ARG A 71 -25.58 -10.87 -15.66
CA ARG A 71 -26.26 -10.14 -14.57
C ARG A 71 -25.22 -9.23 -13.89
N PRO A 72 -25.50 -7.93 -13.69
CA PRO A 72 -24.59 -7.06 -12.95
C PRO A 72 -24.44 -7.59 -11.51
N TYR A 73 -23.21 -7.53 -11.00
CA TYR A 73 -22.92 -7.82 -9.60
C TYR A 73 -22.98 -6.52 -8.81
N SER A 74 -23.52 -6.55 -7.61
CA SER A 74 -23.43 -5.40 -6.69
C SER A 74 -21.97 -5.09 -6.34
N ARG A 75 -21.71 -3.88 -5.81
CA ARG A 75 -20.40 -3.54 -5.22
C ARG A 75 -20.04 -4.56 -4.14
N LEU A 76 -20.97 -4.91 -3.26
CA LEU A 76 -20.75 -5.88 -2.18
C LEU A 76 -20.38 -7.27 -2.72
N ASP A 77 -21.07 -7.77 -3.74
CA ASP A 77 -20.74 -9.06 -4.34
C ASP A 77 -19.35 -9.03 -4.99
N SER A 78 -19.04 -7.94 -5.69
CA SER A 78 -17.73 -7.74 -6.32
C SER A 78 -16.61 -7.64 -5.28
N ILE A 79 -16.86 -6.96 -4.14
CA ILE A 79 -15.95 -6.87 -3.00
C ILE A 79 -15.67 -8.26 -2.43
N LYS A 80 -16.70 -9.07 -2.19
CA LYS A 80 -16.53 -10.44 -1.67
C LYS A 80 -15.65 -11.28 -2.60
N GLN A 81 -15.88 -11.22 -3.91
CA GLN A 81 -15.05 -11.93 -4.87
C GLN A 81 -13.59 -11.42 -4.88
N ALA A 82 -13.39 -10.11 -4.78
CA ALA A 82 -12.06 -9.53 -4.75
C ALA A 82 -11.29 -9.88 -3.46
N ILE A 83 -11.96 -9.92 -2.30
CA ILE A 83 -11.37 -10.38 -1.04
C ILE A 83 -10.93 -11.85 -1.15
N LEU A 84 -11.76 -12.73 -1.72
CA LEU A 84 -11.39 -14.13 -1.88
C LEU A 84 -10.20 -14.30 -2.83
N LEU A 85 -10.14 -13.52 -3.92
CA LEU A 85 -8.95 -13.50 -4.79
C LEU A 85 -7.71 -13.04 -4.02
N PHE A 86 -7.83 -11.96 -3.24
CA PHE A 86 -6.73 -11.44 -2.44
C PHE A 86 -6.20 -12.51 -1.48
N ILE A 87 -7.08 -13.15 -0.71
CA ILE A 87 -6.68 -14.15 0.30
C ILE A 87 -5.95 -15.32 -0.34
N ASN A 88 -6.49 -15.87 -1.44
CA ASN A 88 -5.83 -16.96 -2.17
C ASN A 88 -4.44 -16.55 -2.67
N ALA A 89 -4.32 -15.38 -3.29
CA ALA A 89 -3.04 -14.87 -3.79
C ALA A 89 -2.05 -14.58 -2.65
N LYS A 90 -2.52 -13.98 -1.55
CA LYS A 90 -1.69 -13.61 -0.41
C LYS A 90 -1.17 -14.83 0.35
N LEU A 91 -1.98 -15.88 0.51
CA LEU A 91 -1.56 -17.16 1.07
C LEU A 91 -0.60 -17.92 0.15
N THR A 92 -0.75 -17.77 -1.18
CA THR A 92 0.23 -18.33 -2.14
C THR A 92 1.60 -17.66 -1.99
N ILE A 93 1.64 -16.35 -1.69
CA ILE A 93 2.88 -15.62 -1.41
C ILE A 93 3.48 -16.08 -0.08
N ASN A 94 2.66 -16.18 0.97
CA ASN A 94 3.09 -16.65 2.28
C ASN A 94 1.89 -17.25 3.06
N PRO A 95 1.92 -18.56 3.37
CA PRO A 95 0.80 -19.26 4.01
C PRO A 95 0.60 -18.88 5.49
N ASP A 96 1.57 -18.18 6.10
CA ASP A 96 1.48 -17.76 7.49
C ASP A 96 0.65 -16.49 7.68
N HIS A 97 0.19 -15.83 6.61
CA HIS A 97 -0.74 -14.70 6.72
C HIS A 97 -2.10 -15.14 7.26
N ARG A 98 -2.73 -14.29 8.08
CA ARG A 98 -4.03 -14.60 8.70
C ARG A 98 -5.02 -13.49 8.46
N PHE A 99 -6.30 -13.83 8.43
CA PHE A 99 -7.38 -12.92 8.05
C PHE A 99 -8.51 -12.92 9.07
N ALA A 100 -9.08 -11.75 9.32
CA ALA A 100 -10.29 -11.53 10.10
C ALA A 100 -11.23 -10.56 9.36
N PHE A 101 -12.49 -10.51 9.77
CA PHE A 101 -13.55 -9.83 9.02
C PHE A 101 -14.46 -9.01 9.94
N ALA A 102 -14.69 -7.76 9.56
CA ALA A 102 -15.62 -6.85 10.19
C ALA A 102 -16.56 -6.22 9.14
N GLY A 103 -17.76 -5.89 9.56
CA GLY A 103 -18.68 -5.03 8.81
C GLY A 103 -18.65 -3.61 9.38
N LEU A 104 -18.98 -2.62 8.57
CA LEU A 104 -19.09 -1.22 8.96
C LEU A 104 -20.51 -0.72 8.66
N GLY A 105 -21.32 -0.58 9.72
CA GLY A 105 -22.62 0.08 9.69
C GLY A 105 -22.47 1.52 10.19
N LYS A 106 -23.17 1.86 11.28
CA LYS A 106 -22.88 3.11 12.01
C LYS A 106 -21.53 3.07 12.73
N SER A 107 -21.15 1.88 13.19
CA SER A 107 -19.85 1.57 13.77
C SER A 107 -19.40 0.19 13.29
N ALA A 108 -18.13 -0.14 13.50
CA ALA A 108 -17.59 -1.44 13.13
C ALA A 108 -18.10 -2.55 14.06
N PHE A 109 -18.44 -3.70 13.47
CA PHE A 109 -18.84 -4.91 14.17
C PHE A 109 -18.12 -6.14 13.59
N TRP A 110 -17.90 -7.15 14.42
CA TRP A 110 -17.23 -8.38 13.99
C TRP A 110 -18.17 -9.24 13.15
N VAL A 111 -17.67 -9.71 12.01
CA VAL A 111 -18.27 -10.81 11.23
C VAL A 111 -17.56 -12.11 11.58
N ARG A 112 -16.23 -12.06 11.69
CA ARG A 112 -15.37 -13.12 12.21
C ARG A 112 -14.14 -12.52 12.86
N LYS A 113 -13.93 -12.82 14.14
CA LYS A 113 -12.90 -12.17 14.96
C LYS A 113 -11.56 -12.90 14.93
N GLU A 114 -11.61 -14.23 14.81
CA GLU A 114 -10.43 -15.08 14.87
C GLU A 114 -9.61 -14.96 13.58
N PHE A 115 -8.36 -14.51 13.71
CA PHE A 115 -7.41 -14.47 12.61
C PHE A 115 -7.00 -15.89 12.21
N THR A 116 -7.30 -16.28 10.98
CA THR A 116 -7.02 -17.61 10.43
C THR A 116 -6.51 -17.55 8.99
N SER A 117 -5.71 -18.53 8.57
CA SER A 117 -5.30 -18.75 7.18
C SER A 117 -6.26 -19.68 6.42
N ASP A 118 -7.32 -20.17 7.07
CA ASP A 118 -8.30 -21.08 6.48
C ASP A 118 -9.22 -20.37 5.46
N ILE A 119 -9.19 -20.88 4.23
CA ILE A 119 -9.95 -20.34 3.10
C ILE A 119 -11.46 -20.57 3.30
N ASP A 120 -11.87 -21.71 3.86
CA ASP A 120 -13.30 -21.99 4.09
C ASP A 120 -13.91 -21.05 5.12
N SER A 121 -13.15 -20.73 6.17
CA SER A 121 -13.49 -19.68 7.13
C SER A 121 -13.66 -18.30 6.46
N ALA A 122 -12.79 -17.96 5.50
CA ALA A 122 -12.91 -16.72 4.74
C ALA A 122 -14.15 -16.70 3.83
N ILE A 123 -14.44 -17.81 3.14
CA ILE A 123 -15.65 -17.97 2.33
C ILE A 123 -16.90 -17.83 3.20
N SER A 124 -16.93 -18.50 4.35
CA SER A 124 -18.01 -18.40 5.34
C SER A 124 -18.19 -16.97 5.84
N ALA A 125 -17.09 -16.27 6.17
CA ALA A 125 -17.14 -14.88 6.61
C ALA A 125 -17.69 -13.96 5.50
N CYS A 126 -17.21 -14.09 4.26
CA CYS A 126 -17.71 -13.32 3.12
C CYS A 126 -19.21 -13.55 2.86
N ARG A 127 -19.71 -14.78 3.06
CA ARG A 127 -21.16 -15.07 2.99
C ARG A 127 -21.94 -14.39 4.10
N GLY A 128 -21.35 -14.23 5.28
CA GLY A 128 -21.96 -13.56 6.44
C GLY A 128 -21.99 -12.03 6.37
N ILE A 129 -21.25 -11.41 5.44
CA ILE A 129 -21.33 -9.96 5.20
C ILE A 129 -22.59 -9.68 4.37
N SER A 130 -23.56 -9.00 4.97
CA SER A 130 -24.80 -8.60 4.29
C SER A 130 -24.98 -7.10 4.41
N ALA A 131 -25.43 -6.48 3.31
CA ALA A 131 -25.81 -5.07 3.32
C ALA A 131 -27.06 -4.85 4.17
N VAL A 132 -27.22 -3.65 4.69
CA VAL A 132 -28.48 -3.18 5.26
C VAL A 132 -29.32 -2.52 4.16
N ASP A 133 -30.63 -2.77 4.19
CA ASP A 133 -31.55 -2.27 3.15
C ASP A 133 -31.83 -0.77 3.26
N SER A 134 -31.35 -0.11 4.31
CA SER A 134 -31.57 1.32 4.56
C SER A 134 -30.26 2.07 4.80
N PRO A 135 -30.11 3.30 4.28
CA PRO A 135 -28.91 4.09 4.48
C PRO A 135 -28.60 4.28 5.97
N CYS A 136 -27.36 3.98 6.35
CA CYS A 136 -26.83 4.32 7.66
C CYS A 136 -26.33 5.76 7.62
N GLY A 137 -27.04 6.70 8.25
CA GLY A 137 -26.75 8.13 8.10
C GLY A 137 -25.38 8.62 8.60
N HIS A 138 -24.85 8.08 9.70
CA HIS A 138 -23.55 8.49 10.26
C HIS A 138 -22.61 7.29 10.34
N VAL A 139 -21.30 7.54 10.16
CA VAL A 139 -20.24 6.54 10.31
C VAL A 139 -19.19 7.03 11.29
N ASP A 140 -18.91 6.19 12.28
CA ASP A 140 -17.81 6.38 13.22
C ASP A 140 -16.78 5.24 13.13
N LEU A 141 -15.57 5.56 12.69
CA LEU A 141 -14.43 4.63 12.62
C LEU A 141 -13.72 4.46 13.96
N THR A 142 -14.09 5.21 15.01
CA THR A 142 -13.44 5.12 16.33
C THR A 142 -13.43 3.69 16.86
N GLN A 143 -14.53 2.96 16.70
CA GLN A 143 -14.60 1.57 17.15
C GLN A 143 -13.73 0.64 16.33
N LEU A 144 -13.62 0.86 15.01
CA LEU A 144 -12.70 0.11 14.15
C LEU A 144 -11.26 0.33 14.63
N PHE A 145 -10.88 1.57 14.91
CA PHE A 145 -9.52 1.91 15.33
C PHE A 145 -9.18 1.34 16.70
N ARG A 146 -10.13 1.36 17.66
CA ARG A 146 -9.95 0.70 18.97
C ARG A 146 -9.69 -0.80 18.82
N VAL A 147 -10.50 -1.45 17.98
CA VAL A 147 -10.35 -2.88 17.69
C VAL A 147 -9.01 -3.16 17.01
N ALA A 148 -8.67 -2.42 15.96
CA ALA A 148 -7.42 -2.58 15.23
C ALA A 148 -6.21 -2.35 16.13
N ALA A 149 -6.19 -1.28 16.93
CA ALA A 149 -5.10 -1.02 17.88
C ALA A 149 -4.92 -2.13 18.92
N HIS A 150 -6.02 -2.74 19.40
CA HIS A 150 -5.96 -3.86 20.33
C HIS A 150 -5.39 -5.11 19.67
N GLU A 151 -5.89 -5.47 18.48
CA GLU A 151 -5.38 -6.63 17.74
C GLU A 151 -3.92 -6.41 17.28
N ALA A 152 -3.54 -5.19 16.93
CA ALA A 152 -2.17 -4.87 16.55
C ALA A 152 -1.15 -5.13 17.66
N LYS A 153 -1.51 -4.81 18.91
CA LYS A 153 -0.66 -5.13 20.07
C LYS A 153 -0.48 -6.65 20.22
N LYS A 154 -1.52 -7.44 19.98
CA LYS A 154 -1.43 -8.91 20.00
C LYS A 154 -0.60 -9.46 18.84
N SER A 155 -0.80 -8.93 17.63
CA SER A 155 0.00 -9.30 16.46
C SER A 155 1.47 -9.02 16.71
N ARG A 156 1.81 -7.83 17.24
CA ARG A 156 3.20 -7.47 17.58
C ARG A 156 3.82 -8.40 18.62
N ALA A 157 3.05 -8.84 19.62
CA ALA A 157 3.51 -9.83 20.60
C ALA A 157 3.86 -11.20 19.97
N GLN A 158 3.34 -11.48 18.77
CA GLN A 158 3.63 -12.68 17.98
C GLN A 158 4.63 -12.40 16.83
N ASN A 159 5.29 -11.24 16.83
CA ASN A 159 6.19 -10.78 15.77
C ASN A 159 5.51 -10.65 14.39
N ARG A 160 4.28 -10.12 14.40
CA ARG A 160 3.41 -9.91 13.24
C ARG A 160 2.98 -8.45 13.15
N THR A 161 2.64 -8.00 11.96
CA THR A 161 2.06 -6.66 11.74
C THR A 161 0.55 -6.76 11.53
N LEU A 162 -0.21 -5.78 12.02
CA LEU A 162 -1.63 -5.67 11.68
C LEU A 162 -1.82 -4.67 10.54
N ARG A 163 -2.62 -5.09 9.57
CA ARG A 163 -3.09 -4.28 8.45
C ARG A 163 -4.62 -4.30 8.43
N VAL A 164 -5.23 -3.15 8.22
CA VAL A 164 -6.68 -2.99 8.01
C VAL A 164 -6.90 -2.60 6.56
N ILE A 165 -7.78 -3.32 5.86
CA ILE A 165 -8.22 -2.94 4.51
C ILE A 165 -9.71 -2.56 4.62
N LEU A 166 -9.99 -1.26 4.53
CA LEU A 166 -11.32 -0.68 4.58
C LEU A 166 -11.89 -0.56 3.17
N LEU A 167 -13.05 -1.18 2.95
CA LEU A 167 -13.82 -1.12 1.71
C LEU A 167 -15.03 -0.21 1.94
N TYR A 168 -14.93 1.06 1.56
CA TYR A 168 -15.91 2.10 1.86
C TYR A 168 -16.81 2.37 0.65
N CYS A 169 -18.13 2.48 0.85
CA CYS A 169 -19.10 2.57 -0.26
C CYS A 169 -19.99 3.83 -0.24
N ARG A 170 -20.04 4.58 0.86
CA ARG A 170 -20.93 5.75 0.96
C ARG A 170 -20.38 6.96 0.24
N SER A 171 -21.20 7.59 -0.61
CA SER A 171 -20.78 8.75 -1.41
C SER A 171 -21.15 10.11 -0.80
N SER A 172 -22.00 10.12 0.22
CA SER A 172 -22.52 11.36 0.84
C SER A 172 -22.13 11.55 2.30
N ILE A 173 -21.49 10.57 2.92
CA ILE A 173 -21.26 10.54 4.37
C ILE A 173 -19.76 10.40 4.62
N PRO A 174 -19.06 11.48 4.99
CA PRO A 174 -17.67 11.38 5.41
C PRO A 174 -17.57 10.61 6.74
N PRO A 175 -16.68 9.61 6.86
CA PRO A 175 -16.47 8.93 8.13
C PRO A 175 -15.86 9.89 9.15
N GLN A 176 -16.32 9.80 10.40
CA GLN A 176 -15.74 10.52 11.53
C GLN A 176 -14.97 9.56 12.41
N HIS A 177 -14.04 10.10 13.20
CA HIS A 177 -13.33 9.33 14.21
C HIS A 177 -12.80 10.22 15.32
N GLN A 178 -12.58 9.62 16.49
CA GLN A 178 -11.90 10.22 17.62
C GLN A 178 -10.72 9.31 18.00
N TRP A 179 -9.54 9.64 17.50
CA TRP A 179 -8.34 8.84 17.70
C TRP A 179 -7.14 9.70 18.11
N PRO A 180 -6.33 9.29 19.09
CA PRO A 180 -5.12 10.04 19.44
C PRO A 180 -4.10 10.01 18.30
N ALA A 181 -3.63 11.18 17.84
CA ALA A 181 -2.66 11.30 16.72
C ALA A 181 -1.32 10.59 16.97
N THR A 182 -1.00 10.30 18.23
CA THR A 182 0.24 9.59 18.61
C THR A 182 0.16 8.08 18.43
N GLN A 183 -1.02 7.51 18.15
CA GLN A 183 -1.23 6.07 18.10
C GLN A 183 -1.29 5.53 16.66
N LYS A 184 -0.11 5.25 16.11
CA LYS A 184 0.07 4.57 14.82
C LYS A 184 0.53 3.12 15.05
N LEU A 185 -0.44 2.22 15.24
CA LEU A 185 -0.18 0.84 15.68
C LEU A 185 -0.42 -0.22 14.59
N PHE A 186 -1.12 0.16 13.51
CA PHE A 186 -1.49 -0.71 12.40
C PHE A 186 -1.38 0.10 11.11
N THR A 187 -1.43 -0.55 9.95
CA THR A 187 -1.51 0.16 8.65
C THR A 187 -2.94 0.14 8.14
N LEU A 188 -3.48 1.28 7.70
CA LEU A 188 -4.78 1.36 7.06
C LEU A 188 -4.62 1.52 5.54
N ASP A 189 -5.29 0.65 4.80
CA ASP A 189 -5.56 0.85 3.37
C ASP A 189 -7.04 1.07 3.14
N VAL A 190 -7.37 1.86 2.13
CA VAL A 190 -8.74 2.20 1.78
C VAL A 190 -8.99 1.90 0.31
N VAL A 191 -10.10 1.23 0.03
CA VAL A 191 -10.69 1.15 -1.30
C VAL A 191 -12.05 1.83 -1.23
N TYR A 192 -12.14 3.00 -1.86
CA TYR A 192 -13.33 3.83 -1.89
C TYR A 192 -14.11 3.63 -3.19
N LEU A 193 -15.29 3.04 -3.10
CA LEU A 193 -16.19 2.83 -4.24
C LEU A 193 -17.37 3.79 -4.09
N HIS A 194 -17.67 4.57 -5.13
CA HIS A 194 -18.73 5.56 -5.06
C HIS A 194 -19.35 5.78 -6.44
N ASP A 195 -20.46 6.51 -6.49
CA ASP A 195 -20.97 7.08 -7.72
C ASP A 195 -20.29 8.42 -8.01
N LYS A 196 -20.33 8.84 -9.28
CA LYS A 196 -19.84 10.16 -9.66
C LYS A 196 -20.55 11.26 -8.86
N PRO A 197 -19.90 12.43 -8.66
CA PRO A 197 -20.53 13.58 -8.03
C PRO A 197 -21.87 13.93 -8.69
N GLY A 198 -22.87 14.18 -7.87
CA GLY A 198 -24.23 14.57 -8.24
C GLY A 198 -24.86 15.43 -7.14
N PRO A 199 -26.14 15.83 -7.28
CA PRO A 199 -26.80 16.72 -6.33
C PRO A 199 -26.90 16.16 -4.91
N ASP A 200 -26.99 14.82 -4.80
CA ASP A 200 -27.28 14.13 -3.54
C ASP A 200 -26.05 13.50 -2.88
N ASN A 201 -24.85 13.70 -3.45
CA ASN A 201 -23.61 13.15 -2.91
C ASN A 201 -22.40 14.10 -2.98
N CYS A 202 -21.35 13.78 -2.23
CA CYS A 202 -20.15 14.60 -2.13
C CYS A 202 -18.88 13.75 -1.98
N PRO A 203 -18.55 12.90 -2.97
CA PRO A 203 -17.49 11.91 -2.83
C PRO A 203 -16.11 12.54 -2.55
N GLN A 204 -15.85 13.78 -2.99
CA GLN A 204 -14.61 14.48 -2.63
C GLN A 204 -14.47 14.67 -1.12
N LYS A 205 -15.53 15.13 -0.44
CA LYS A 205 -15.50 15.32 1.03
C LYS A 205 -15.29 14.00 1.77
N VAL A 206 -15.84 12.92 1.22
CA VAL A 206 -15.66 11.57 1.77
C VAL A 206 -14.22 11.10 1.56
N TYR A 207 -13.68 11.29 0.36
CA TYR A 207 -12.29 10.96 0.03
C TYR A 207 -11.32 11.71 0.94
N ASP A 208 -11.48 13.02 1.11
CA ASP A 208 -10.63 13.84 1.98
C ASP A 208 -10.64 13.33 3.43
N ALA A 209 -11.81 12.96 3.96
CA ALA A 209 -11.93 12.39 5.31
C ALA A 209 -11.29 10.99 5.43
N LEU A 210 -11.33 10.19 4.37
CA LEU A 210 -10.67 8.88 4.32
C LEU A 210 -9.14 9.02 4.25
N VAL A 211 -8.63 10.00 3.50
CA VAL A 211 -7.20 10.35 3.46
C VAL A 211 -6.74 10.78 4.85
N GLU A 212 -7.44 11.71 5.48
CA GLU A 212 -7.14 12.18 6.84
C GLU A 212 -7.09 11.00 7.82
N ALA A 213 -8.11 10.15 7.81
CA ALA A 213 -8.17 8.97 8.67
C ALA A 213 -6.99 8.01 8.43
N LEU A 214 -6.60 7.78 7.17
CA LEU A 214 -5.49 6.92 6.79
C LEU A 214 -4.14 7.47 7.26
N GLU A 215 -3.87 8.76 7.04
CA GLU A 215 -2.64 9.42 7.49
C GLU A 215 -2.52 9.43 9.02
N HIS A 216 -3.67 9.57 9.71
CA HIS A 216 -3.72 9.70 11.16
C HIS A 216 -3.37 8.39 11.90
N VAL A 217 -3.73 7.23 11.34
CA VAL A 217 -3.60 5.93 12.05
C VAL A 217 -2.49 5.01 11.54
N SER A 218 -1.96 5.23 10.33
CA SER A 218 -1.09 4.25 9.67
C SER A 218 0.35 4.27 10.19
N GLU A 219 0.86 3.11 10.61
CA GLU A 219 2.26 2.87 11.02
C GLU A 219 3.23 2.88 9.83
N TYR A 220 2.87 2.16 8.76
CA TYR A 220 3.55 2.23 7.46
C TYR A 220 2.70 3.07 6.50
N GLU A 221 3.25 3.41 5.34
CA GLU A 221 2.49 4.07 4.27
C GLU A 221 1.18 3.32 4.01
N GLY A 222 0.05 4.01 4.11
CA GLY A 222 -1.28 3.51 3.76
C GLY A 222 -1.61 3.85 2.32
N TYR A 223 -2.28 2.96 1.59
CA TYR A 223 -2.76 3.25 0.24
C TYR A 223 -4.26 3.51 0.22
N ILE A 224 -4.69 4.49 -0.58
CA ILE A 224 -6.08 4.80 -0.87
C ILE A 224 -6.36 4.75 -2.37
N PHE A 225 -7.29 3.90 -2.77
CA PHE A 225 -7.74 3.81 -4.16
C PHE A 225 -9.22 4.17 -4.26
N GLU A 226 -9.57 5.07 -5.19
CA GLU A 226 -10.96 5.41 -5.47
C GLU A 226 -11.46 4.88 -6.82
N SER A 227 -12.77 4.67 -6.96
CA SER A 227 -13.41 4.36 -8.23
C SER A 227 -14.86 4.83 -8.29
N GLY A 228 -15.07 5.96 -8.99
CA GLY A 228 -16.40 6.48 -9.35
C GLY A 228 -17.05 5.87 -10.60
N GLN A 229 -16.35 4.98 -11.33
CA GLN A 229 -16.81 4.46 -12.63
C GLN A 229 -17.73 3.22 -12.51
N GLY A 230 -17.71 2.58 -11.35
CA GLY A 230 -18.44 1.33 -11.10
C GLY A 230 -17.91 0.12 -11.88
N LEU A 231 -16.71 0.15 -12.46
CA LEU A 231 -16.18 -0.99 -13.23
C LEU A 231 -15.57 -2.05 -12.29
N THR A 232 -16.08 -3.28 -12.34
CA THR A 232 -15.58 -4.39 -11.51
C THR A 232 -14.08 -4.62 -11.69
N ARG A 233 -13.56 -4.56 -12.93
CA ARG A 233 -12.12 -4.73 -13.23
C ARG A 233 -11.22 -3.74 -12.47
N VAL A 234 -11.70 -2.52 -12.23
CA VAL A 234 -10.93 -1.49 -11.53
C VAL A 234 -10.76 -1.86 -10.06
N LEU A 235 -11.83 -2.33 -9.40
CA LEU A 235 -11.77 -2.87 -8.03
C LEU A 235 -10.75 -4.01 -7.94
N PHE A 236 -10.82 -5.00 -8.82
CA PHE A 236 -9.87 -6.12 -8.83
C PHE A 236 -8.42 -5.65 -8.99
N ARG A 237 -8.16 -4.65 -9.84
CA ARG A 237 -6.82 -4.08 -10.00
C ARG A 237 -6.32 -3.43 -8.70
N HIS A 238 -7.16 -2.64 -8.02
CA HIS A 238 -6.80 -2.01 -6.75
C HIS A 238 -6.48 -3.06 -5.68
N ILE A 239 -7.32 -4.09 -5.56
CA ILE A 239 -7.11 -5.19 -4.61
C ILE A 239 -5.84 -6.00 -4.92
N CYS A 240 -5.55 -6.27 -6.19
CA CYS A 240 -4.28 -6.90 -6.57
C CYS A 240 -3.07 -6.02 -6.23
N THR A 241 -3.18 -4.70 -6.39
CA THR A 241 -2.10 -3.77 -6.02
C THR A 241 -1.85 -3.81 -4.51
N LEU A 242 -2.90 -3.96 -3.71
CA LEU A 242 -2.80 -4.13 -2.25
C LEU A 242 -2.14 -5.46 -1.83
N LEU A 243 -1.85 -6.42 -2.72
CA LEU A 243 -1.11 -7.63 -2.33
C LEU A 243 0.31 -7.32 -1.83
N CYS A 244 0.88 -6.17 -2.18
CA CYS A 244 2.17 -5.73 -1.67
C CYS A 244 2.19 -5.70 -0.12
N HIS A 245 3.33 -6.07 0.46
CA HIS A 245 3.53 -6.03 1.91
C HIS A 245 3.77 -4.58 2.36
N PRO A 246 3.14 -4.08 3.45
CA PRO A 246 3.31 -2.69 3.91
C PRO A 246 4.78 -2.29 4.16
N GLN A 247 5.61 -3.21 4.65
CA GLN A 247 7.05 -2.99 4.87
C GLN A 247 7.91 -2.99 3.58
N GLN A 248 7.35 -3.33 2.42
CA GLN A 248 8.10 -3.44 1.15
C GLN A 248 7.63 -2.49 0.06
N ARG A 249 6.35 -2.10 0.07
CA ARG A 249 5.79 -1.25 -0.96
C ARG A 249 6.42 0.15 -0.90
N CYS A 250 6.54 0.81 -2.06
CA CYS A 250 6.91 2.22 -2.14
C CYS A 250 5.78 3.12 -1.59
N VAL A 251 5.98 4.43 -1.64
CA VAL A 251 4.86 5.37 -1.44
C VAL A 251 3.90 5.29 -2.62
N GLN A 252 2.63 5.62 -2.42
CA GLN A 252 1.62 5.41 -3.46
C GLN A 252 1.88 6.25 -4.72
N ASP A 253 2.49 7.43 -4.59
CA ASP A 253 2.82 8.30 -5.71
C ASP A 253 3.92 7.73 -6.62
N ASP A 254 4.77 6.85 -6.09
CA ASP A 254 5.87 6.20 -6.82
C ASP A 254 5.44 4.87 -7.49
N LEU A 255 4.15 4.55 -7.43
CA LEU A 255 3.63 3.25 -7.84
C LEU A 255 3.46 3.17 -9.38
N ASP A 256 4.54 2.82 -10.07
CA ASP A 256 4.53 2.62 -11.53
C ASP A 256 4.22 1.17 -11.90
N ILE A 257 2.94 0.87 -12.18
CA ILE A 257 2.55 -0.46 -12.69
C ILE A 257 2.94 -0.56 -14.17
N PRO A 258 3.84 -1.48 -14.55
CA PRO A 258 4.32 -1.59 -15.93
C PRO A 258 3.16 -1.70 -16.92
N LYS A 259 3.14 -0.81 -17.90
CA LYS A 259 2.15 -0.83 -18.99
C LYS A 259 2.35 -2.08 -19.83
N SER A 260 1.25 -2.67 -20.28
CA SER A 260 1.28 -3.85 -21.15
C SER A 260 2.10 -3.58 -22.42
N LEU A 261 3.13 -4.39 -22.65
CA LEU A 261 4.03 -4.27 -23.80
C LEU A 261 3.31 -4.46 -25.16
N THR A 262 2.11 -5.03 -25.16
CA THR A 262 1.32 -5.28 -26.37
C THR A 262 0.55 -4.04 -26.87
N LYS A 263 0.57 -2.92 -26.14
CA LYS A 263 0.01 -1.63 -26.57
C LYS A 263 1.10 -0.62 -26.92
N LYS A 264 2.02 -0.98 -27.83
CA LYS A 264 2.74 0.05 -28.58
C LYS A 264 1.82 0.55 -29.69
N SER A 265 1.15 1.68 -29.47
CA SER A 265 0.63 2.47 -30.58
C SER A 265 1.82 2.89 -31.43
N VAL A 266 1.80 2.55 -32.71
CA VAL A 266 2.73 3.12 -33.69
C VAL A 266 2.38 4.61 -33.78
N THR A 267 3.14 5.45 -33.10
CA THR A 267 3.11 6.89 -33.39
C THR A 267 3.78 7.05 -34.74
N VAL A 268 2.98 7.15 -35.79
CA VAL A 268 3.46 7.60 -37.09
C VAL A 268 3.66 9.11 -36.94
N ASP A 269 4.91 9.52 -36.75
CA ASP A 269 5.31 10.92 -36.97
C ASP A 269 5.07 11.23 -38.46
N LEU A 270 3.93 11.84 -38.76
CA LEU A 270 3.75 12.54 -40.02
C LEU A 270 4.56 13.83 -39.91
N ALA A 271 5.81 13.77 -40.39
CA ALA A 271 6.55 14.98 -40.72
C ALA A 271 5.76 15.78 -41.77
N PRO A 272 5.65 17.11 -41.64
CA PRO A 272 5.00 17.92 -42.67
C PRO A 272 5.83 17.85 -43.95
N ALA A 273 5.17 17.52 -45.05
CA ALA A 273 5.76 17.59 -46.37
C ALA A 273 6.07 19.06 -46.70
N ASP A 274 7.36 19.37 -46.89
CA ASP A 274 7.80 20.61 -47.52
C ASP A 274 7.29 20.63 -48.96
N GLU A 275 6.24 21.40 -49.21
CA GLU A 275 5.79 21.74 -50.55
C GLU A 275 6.31 23.15 -50.89
N ASN A 276 7.03 23.23 -52.02
CA ASN A 276 7.36 24.41 -52.85
C ASN A 276 8.83 24.82 -52.92
N ALA A 277 9.55 24.20 -53.86
CA ALA A 277 10.60 24.88 -54.61
C ALA A 277 10.54 24.50 -56.11
N ALA A 278 10.14 25.50 -56.90
CA ALA A 278 10.47 25.76 -58.31
C ALA A 278 10.01 24.78 -59.41
N VAL A 279 9.12 25.27 -60.30
CA VAL A 279 9.44 25.38 -61.74
C VAL A 279 8.82 26.66 -62.32
N SER A 280 9.70 27.58 -62.75
CA SER A 280 9.37 28.66 -63.68
C SER A 280 9.39 28.10 -65.09
N ASN A 281 8.33 28.31 -65.86
CA ASN A 281 8.30 28.20 -67.32
C ASN A 281 7.16 29.05 -67.87
N GLN A 282 7.47 30.33 -68.13
CA GLN A 282 7.07 31.16 -69.29
C GLN A 282 7.27 32.64 -68.95
#